data_AF-A0A7S1K819-F1
#
_entry.id   AF-A0A7S1K819-F1
#
_cell.length_a   1.000
_cell.length_b   1.000
_cell.length_c   1.000
_cell.angle_alpha   90.00
_cell.angle_beta   90.00
_cell.angle_gamma   90.00
#
_symmetry.space_group_name_H-M   'P 1'
#
loop_
_entity.id
_entity.type
_entity.pdbx_description
1 polymer ?
#
loop_
_entity_poly.entity_id
_entity_poly.type
_entity_poly.pdbx_seq_one_letter_code
_entity_poly.pdbx_strand_id
1 'polypeptide(L)'
;RPPLQPEVSPPIYRDPPPPALDLFDLDEQFASERIQLAQLTNKCSDDDIEYYVRQAGEVLAINQHLGEKRSARHILEYIFKQVVKFKKLNPDNAAPQFQPAASDDTNLAYHLQANLIQGHQQQPTAAEPPITS
;
A
#
# COMPACT_ATOMS: atom_id res chain seq x y z
N ARG A 1 -39.53 -16.23 -56.33
CA ARG A 1 -38.83 -15.73 -55.11
C ARG A 1 -37.80 -14.71 -55.58
N PRO A 2 -37.65 -13.54 -54.94
CA PRO A 2 -36.63 -12.57 -55.31
C PRO A 2 -35.23 -13.18 -55.11
N PRO A 3 -34.25 -12.86 -55.96
CA PRO A 3 -32.89 -13.35 -55.80
C PRO A 3 -32.27 -12.76 -54.51
N LEU A 4 -31.56 -13.60 -53.75
CA LEU A 4 -30.86 -13.18 -52.54
C LEU A 4 -29.69 -12.28 -52.96
N GLN A 5 -29.68 -11.04 -52.48
CA GLN A 5 -28.53 -10.18 -52.68
C GLN A 5 -27.48 -10.47 -51.60
N PRO A 6 -26.22 -10.75 -51.97
CA PRO A 6 -25.16 -10.93 -51.01
C PRO A 6 -24.89 -9.60 -50.31
N GLU A 7 -24.81 -9.62 -48.99
CA GLU A 7 -24.43 -8.42 -48.23
C GLU A 7 -22.95 -8.13 -48.49
N VAL A 8 -22.66 -6.97 -49.08
CA VAL A 8 -21.30 -6.49 -49.25
C VAL A 8 -21.00 -5.51 -48.13
N SER A 9 -19.93 -5.77 -47.38
CA SER A 9 -19.52 -4.87 -46.32
C SER A 9 -19.34 -3.45 -46.88
N PRO A 10 -19.93 -2.42 -46.24
CA PRO A 10 -19.79 -1.05 -46.72
C PRO A 10 -18.31 -0.64 -46.72
N PRO A 11 -17.93 0.36 -47.55
CA PRO A 11 -16.55 0.84 -47.61
C PRO A 11 -16.02 1.18 -46.21
N ILE A 12 -14.92 0.52 -45.82
CA ILE A 12 -14.35 0.67 -44.48
C ILE A 12 -13.74 2.07 -44.36
N TYR A 13 -14.32 2.90 -43.48
CA TYR A 13 -13.72 4.16 -43.09
C TYR A 13 -12.42 3.87 -42.32
N ARG A 14 -11.37 4.69 -42.50
CA ARG A 14 -10.15 4.50 -41.71
C ARG A 14 -10.43 4.87 -40.27
N ASP A 15 -10.49 3.86 -39.41
CA ASP A 15 -10.55 4.06 -37.97
C ASP A 15 -9.27 4.76 -37.48
N PRO A 16 -9.36 5.62 -36.46
CA PRO A 16 -8.17 6.22 -35.86
C PRO A 16 -7.25 5.10 -35.33
N PRO A 17 -5.92 5.35 -35.28
CA PRO A 17 -5.02 4.41 -34.64
C PRO A 17 -5.47 4.15 -33.19
N PRO A 18 -5.30 2.91 -32.68
CA PRO A 18 -5.63 2.61 -31.30
C PRO A 18 -4.90 3.56 -30.35
N PRO A 19 -5.48 3.89 -29.19
CA PRO A 19 -4.80 4.72 -28.20
C PRO A 19 -3.45 4.09 -27.84
N ALA A 20 -2.45 4.96 -27.64
CA ALA A 20 -1.13 4.50 -27.22
C ALA A 20 -1.23 3.78 -25.87
N LEU A 21 -0.46 2.70 -25.72
CA LEU A 21 -0.40 1.94 -24.48
C LEU A 21 0.58 2.62 -23.51
N ASP A 22 0.06 3.20 -22.43
CA ASP A 22 0.87 3.68 -21.32
C ASP A 22 1.20 2.51 -20.38
N LEU A 23 2.48 2.32 -20.10
CA LEU A 23 2.96 1.30 -19.17
C LEU A 23 3.05 1.91 -17.77
N PHE A 24 1.96 1.81 -17.01
CA PHE A 24 1.92 2.23 -15.61
C PHE A 24 2.38 1.11 -14.69
N ASP A 25 3.19 1.46 -13.68
CA ASP A 25 3.44 0.56 -12.56
C ASP A 25 2.20 0.57 -11.64
N LEU A 26 1.47 -0.54 -11.62
CA LEU A 26 0.22 -0.65 -10.87
C LEU A 26 0.45 -0.59 -9.35
N ASP A 27 1.59 -1.07 -8.87
CA ASP A 27 1.92 -1.05 -7.45
C ASP A 27 2.21 0.38 -6.97
N GLU A 28 2.68 1.26 -7.86
CA GLU A 28 2.87 2.68 -7.55
C GLU A 28 1.58 3.47 -7.74
N GLN A 29 0.84 3.24 -8.83
CA GLN A 29 -0.36 4.01 -9.16
C GLN A 29 -1.59 3.64 -8.33
N PHE A 30 -1.69 2.39 -7.86
CA PHE A 30 -2.85 1.88 -7.12
C PHE A 30 -2.52 1.37 -5.71
N ALA A 31 -1.33 1.70 -5.17
CA ALA A 31 -1.00 1.38 -3.78
C ALA A 31 -2.06 1.93 -2.83
N SER A 32 -2.51 1.10 -1.89
CA SER A 32 -3.34 1.57 -0.78
C SER A 32 -2.58 2.58 0.08
N GLU A 33 -3.32 3.45 0.78
CA GLU A 33 -2.74 4.43 1.70
C GLU A 33 -1.75 3.79 2.70
N ARG A 34 -2.05 2.57 3.16
CA ARG A 34 -1.18 1.80 4.06
C ARG A 34 0.15 1.44 3.40
N ILE A 35 0.14 1.01 2.13
CA ILE A 35 1.36 0.65 1.39
C ILE A 35 2.17 1.92 1.09
N GLN A 36 1.51 2.98 0.64
CA GLN A 36 2.16 4.27 0.38
C GLN A 36 2.84 4.83 1.64
N LEU A 37 2.18 4.78 2.79
CA LEU A 37 2.77 5.19 4.07
C LEU A 37 3.99 4.34 4.43
N ALA A 38 3.91 3.02 4.28
CA ALA A 38 5.06 2.14 4.57
C ALA A 38 6.26 2.45 3.65
N GLN A 39 6.01 2.68 2.37
CA GLN A 39 7.04 3.09 1.40
C GLN A 39 7.64 4.45 1.76
N LEU A 40 6.79 5.41 2.14
CA LEU A 40 7.21 6.74 2.59
C LEU A 40 8.08 6.64 3.85
N THR A 41 7.72 5.82 4.83
CA THR A 41 8.52 5.61 6.05
C THR A 41 9.91 5.08 5.72
N ASN A 42 10.02 4.14 4.77
CA ASN A 42 11.30 3.58 4.35
C ASN A 42 12.21 4.59 3.62
N LYS A 43 11.65 5.70 3.13
CA LYS A 43 12.36 6.76 2.41
C LYS A 43 12.81 7.92 3.31
N CYS A 44 12.34 8.00 4.55
CA CYS A 44 12.58 9.13 5.43
C CYS A 44 13.50 8.75 6.60
N SER A 45 14.29 9.73 7.02
CA SER A 45 15.11 9.67 8.24
C SER A 45 14.58 10.66 9.30
N ASP A 46 15.22 10.71 10.47
CA ASP A 46 14.87 11.66 11.54
C ASP A 46 15.05 13.13 11.11
N ASP A 47 15.87 13.40 10.10
CA ASP A 47 16.06 14.76 9.56
C ASP A 47 14.89 15.18 8.65
N ASP A 48 14.10 14.23 8.15
CA ASP A 48 13.03 14.44 7.16
C ASP A 48 11.63 14.52 7.80
N ILE A 49 11.54 14.70 9.12
CA ILE A 49 10.27 14.61 9.87
C ILE A 49 9.20 15.57 9.32
N GLU A 50 9.54 16.83 9.03
CA GLU A 50 8.58 17.80 8.50
C GLU A 50 8.04 17.36 7.13
N TYR A 51 8.91 16.80 6.28
CA TYR A 51 8.52 16.27 4.98
C TYR A 51 7.63 15.03 5.14
N TYR A 52 8.05 14.08 5.99
CA TYR A 52 7.30 12.85 6.26
C TYR A 52 5.87 13.15 6.70
N VAL A 53 5.68 14.03 7.68
CA VAL A 53 4.35 14.37 8.20
C VAL A 53 3.49 15.05 7.12
N ARG A 54 4.09 15.92 6.30
CA ARG A 54 3.37 16.58 5.21
C ARG A 54 2.92 15.60 4.13
N GLN A 55 3.78 14.68 3.72
CA GLN A 55 3.44 13.66 2.72
C GLN A 55 2.42 12.67 3.26
N ALA A 56 2.55 12.24 4.52
CA ALA A 56 1.55 11.40 5.17
C ALA A 56 0.17 12.08 5.21
N GLY A 57 0.13 13.40 5.41
CA GLY A 57 -1.11 14.20 5.34
C GLY A 57 -1.73 14.25 3.95
N GLU A 58 -0.93 14.16 2.88
CA GLU A 58 -1.43 14.05 1.50
C GLU A 58 -1.99 12.64 1.23
N VAL A 59 -1.24 11.60 1.61
CA VAL A 59 -1.65 10.19 1.45
C VAL A 59 -2.99 9.92 2.15
N LEU A 60 -3.19 10.48 3.35
CA LEU A 60 -4.44 10.35 4.12
C LEU A 60 -5.53 11.36 3.72
N ALA A 61 -5.32 12.13 2.64
CA ALA A 61 -6.22 13.18 2.15
C ALA A 61 -6.61 14.26 3.19
N ILE A 62 -5.81 14.43 4.24
CA ILE A 62 -6.06 15.34 5.36
C ILE A 62 -5.96 16.81 4.91
N ASN A 63 -5.10 17.10 3.93
CA ASN A 63 -4.82 18.45 3.43
C ASN A 63 -6.07 19.19 2.88
N GLN A 64 -7.12 18.46 2.51
CA GLN A 64 -8.41 19.02 2.09
C GLN A 64 -9.17 19.68 3.26
N HIS A 65 -8.93 19.23 4.50
CA HIS A 65 -9.61 19.71 5.70
C HIS A 65 -8.91 20.89 6.40
N LEU A 66 -7.63 21.14 6.09
CA LEU A 66 -6.81 22.16 6.77
C LEU A 66 -6.67 23.49 6.02
N GLY A 67 -7.13 23.57 4.77
CA GLY A 67 -6.99 24.76 3.94
C GLY A 67 -5.51 25.13 3.74
N GLU A 68 -5.14 26.38 4.04
CA GLU A 68 -3.75 26.86 3.90
C GLU A 68 -2.81 26.42 5.04
N LYS A 69 -3.34 25.91 6.15
CA LYS A 69 -2.54 25.55 7.34
C LYS A 69 -2.01 24.12 7.24
N ARG A 70 -1.17 23.84 6.23
CA ARG A 70 -0.62 22.50 5.91
C ARG A 70 0.79 22.26 6.48
N SER A 71 1.10 22.84 7.64
CA SER A 71 2.36 22.52 8.34
C SER A 71 2.24 21.23 9.15
N ALA A 72 3.35 20.55 9.42
CA ALA A 72 3.35 19.27 10.11
C ALA A 72 2.59 19.32 11.45
N ARG A 73 2.76 20.42 12.20
CA ARG A 73 2.06 20.64 13.48
C ARG A 73 0.54 20.56 13.33
N HIS A 74 -0.04 21.20 12.32
CA HIS A 74 -1.49 21.22 12.15
C HIS A 74 -2.02 19.87 11.66
N ILE A 75 -1.26 19.17 10.80
CA ILE A 75 -1.60 17.83 10.34
C ILE A 75 -1.66 16.85 11.53
N LEU A 76 -0.63 16.85 12.38
CA LEU A 76 -0.61 16.03 13.59
C LEU A 76 -1.75 16.38 14.54
N GLU A 77 -2.02 17.66 14.77
CA GLU A 77 -3.13 18.11 15.62
C GLU A 77 -4.48 17.56 15.11
N TYR A 78 -4.70 17.59 13.80
CA TYR A 78 -5.90 17.03 13.20
C TYR A 78 -6.00 15.51 13.43
N ILE A 79 -4.93 14.76 13.14
CA ILE A 79 -4.88 13.29 13.34
C ILE A 79 -5.17 12.93 14.80
N PHE A 80 -4.48 13.58 15.74
CA PHE A 80 -4.66 13.32 17.17
C PHE A 80 -6.10 13.57 17.62
N LYS A 81 -6.74 14.67 17.16
CA LYS A 81 -8.15 14.93 17.45
C LYS A 81 -9.06 13.81 16.94
N GLN A 82 -8.81 13.28 15.75
CA GLN A 82 -9.59 12.16 15.21
C GLN A 82 -9.40 10.87 16.01
N VAL A 83 -8.16 10.52 16.37
CA VAL A 83 -7.87 9.33 17.18
C VAL A 83 -8.54 9.41 18.56
N VAL A 84 -8.45 10.57 19.22
CA VAL A 84 -9.11 10.80 20.51
C VAL A 84 -10.63 10.71 20.37
N LYS A 85 -11.21 11.35 19.35
CA LYS A 85 -12.65 11.28 19.07
C LYS A 85 -13.11 9.84 18.84
N PHE A 86 -12.38 9.09 18.02
CA PHE A 86 -12.66 7.68 17.75
C PHE A 86 -12.63 6.84 19.04
N LYS A 87 -11.61 7.01 19.88
CA LYS A 87 -11.50 6.27 21.15
C LYS A 87 -12.61 6.63 22.14
N LYS A 88 -13.03 7.90 22.21
CA LYS A 88 -14.14 8.32 23.08
C LYS A 88 -15.49 7.75 22.66
N LEU A 89 -15.68 7.47 21.37
CA LEU A 89 -16.91 6.88 20.83
C LEU A 89 -16.93 5.35 20.96
N ASN A 90 -15.78 4.72 21.21
CA ASN A 90 -15.60 3.27 21.34
C ASN A 90 -14.85 2.92 22.65
N PRO A 91 -15.48 3.06 23.82
CA PRO A 91 -14.85 2.73 25.10
C PRO A 91 -14.48 1.25 25.24
N ASP A 92 -15.22 0.34 24.60
CA ASP A 92 -15.04 -1.12 24.76
C ASP A 92 -14.09 -1.77 23.72
N ASN A 93 -13.63 -1.02 22.70
CA ASN A 93 -12.71 -1.52 21.67
C ASN A 93 -11.23 -1.22 22.02
N ALA A 94 -10.83 -1.53 23.26
CA ALA A 94 -9.50 -1.20 23.77
C ALA A 94 -8.39 -2.09 23.20
N ALA A 95 -8.70 -3.28 22.72
CA ALA A 95 -7.74 -4.16 22.07
C ALA A 95 -7.87 -4.03 20.55
N PRO A 96 -6.84 -3.59 19.81
CA PRO A 96 -6.80 -3.86 18.39
C PRO A 96 -6.74 -5.38 18.24
N GLN A 97 -7.87 -6.00 17.89
CA GLN A 97 -7.79 -7.23 17.12
C GLN A 97 -7.15 -6.81 15.81
N PHE A 98 -5.82 -6.92 15.73
CA PHE A 98 -5.12 -6.89 14.47
C PHE A 98 -5.59 -8.13 13.70
N GLN A 99 -6.75 -8.01 13.06
CA GLN A 99 -7.16 -8.96 12.05
C GLN A 99 -6.28 -8.61 10.85
N PRO A 100 -5.28 -9.42 10.49
CA PRO A 100 -4.65 -9.26 9.19
C PRO A 100 -5.81 -9.33 8.18
N ALA A 101 -5.94 -8.29 7.36
CA ALA A 101 -6.94 -8.23 6.30
C ALA A 101 -6.89 -9.56 5.54
N ALA A 102 -7.89 -10.42 5.78
CA ALA A 102 -7.95 -11.77 5.29
C ALA A 102 -8.54 -11.81 3.87
N SER A 103 -8.32 -10.77 3.08
CA SER A 103 -9.01 -10.60 1.80
C SER A 103 -8.13 -10.13 0.64
N ASP A 104 -6.81 -10.09 0.78
CA ASP A 104 -5.94 -9.74 -0.34
C ASP A 104 -4.75 -10.70 -0.42
N ASP A 105 -4.52 -11.27 -1.62
CA ASP A 105 -3.45 -12.22 -1.97
C ASP A 105 -2.01 -11.76 -1.61
N THR A 106 -1.86 -10.53 -1.14
CA THR A 106 -0.61 -9.94 -0.62
C THR A 106 -0.05 -10.64 0.62
N ASN A 107 -0.87 -11.35 1.40
CA ASN A 107 -0.40 -12.04 2.61
C ASN A 107 0.58 -13.19 2.30
N LEU A 108 0.41 -13.86 1.16
CA LEU A 108 1.31 -14.96 0.75
C LEU A 108 2.72 -14.45 0.42
N ALA A 109 2.82 -13.29 -0.23
CA ALA A 109 4.10 -12.69 -0.60
C ALA A 109 4.91 -12.25 0.63
N TYR A 110 4.26 -11.61 1.62
CA TYR A 110 4.93 -11.24 2.87
C TYR A 110 5.33 -12.46 3.71
N HIS A 111 4.51 -13.51 3.72
CA HIS A 111 4.81 -14.73 4.48
C HIS A 111 5.96 -15.54 3.85
N LEU A 112 6.04 -15.64 2.51
CA LEU A 112 7.17 -16.29 1.84
C LEU A 112 8.48 -15.53 2.07
N GLN A 113 8.47 -14.21 2.02
CA GLN A 113 9.66 -13.39 2.27
C GLN A 113 10.17 -13.59 3.70
N ALA A 114 9.28 -13.67 4.69
CA ALA A 114 9.65 -13.90 6.09
C ALA A 114 10.30 -15.28 6.31
N ASN A 115 9.79 -16.32 5.65
CA ASN A 115 10.35 -17.68 5.76
C ASN A 115 11.71 -17.81 5.07
N LEU A 116 11.93 -17.08 3.96
CA LEU A 116 13.21 -17.07 3.25
C LEU A 116 14.33 -16.41 4.08
N ILE A 117 13.99 -15.41 4.90
CA ILE A 117 14.92 -14.73 5.80
C ILE A 117 15.25 -15.61 7.01
N GLN A 118 14.30 -16.39 7.54
CA GLN A 118 14.54 -17.28 8.68
C GLN A 118 15.34 -18.55 8.33
N GLY A 119 15.24 -19.05 7.10
CA GLY A 119 16.00 -20.24 6.66
C GLY A 119 17.52 -20.08 6.67
N HIS A 120 18.04 -18.85 6.66
CA HIS A 120 19.48 -18.59 6.65
C HIS A 120 20.14 -18.54 8.04
N GLN A 121 19.37 -18.57 9.13
CA GLN A 121 19.88 -18.44 10.51
C GLN A 121 20.04 -19.79 11.25
N GLN A 122 19.79 -20.93 10.61
CA GLN A 122 20.04 -22.26 11.20
C GLN A 122 21.35 -22.85 10.68
N GLN A 123 22.46 -22.34 11.20
CA GLN A 123 23.75 -23.03 11.12
C GLN A 123 23.92 -23.87 12.39
N PRO A 124 24.07 -25.21 12.31
CA PRO A 124 24.18 -26.05 13.49
C PRO A 124 25.54 -25.82 14.16
N THR A 125 25.53 -25.40 15.42
CA THR A 125 26.70 -25.36 16.29
C THR A 125 27.12 -26.79 16.63
N ALA A 126 28.29 -27.20 16.14
CA ALA A 126 28.88 -28.50 16.44
C ALA A 126 29.24 -28.59 17.93
N ALA A 127 28.71 -29.59 18.63
CA ALA A 127 29.00 -29.85 20.04
C ALA A 127 30.35 -30.58 20.20
N GLU A 128 31.20 -30.10 21.12
CA GLU A 128 32.40 -30.78 21.60
C GLU A 128 32.05 -32.08 22.37
N PRO A 129 32.87 -33.14 22.30
CA PRO A 129 32.65 -34.38 23.04
C PRO A 129 33.16 -34.30 24.49
N PRO A 130 32.53 -35.00 25.45
CA PRO A 130 32.96 -34.96 26.85
C PRO A 130 34.18 -35.86 27.11
N ILE A 131 35.10 -35.31 27.90
CA ILE A 131 36.27 -35.94 28.51
C ILE A 131 35.79 -37.00 29.53
N THR A 132 36.33 -38.22 29.49
CA THR A 132 36.17 -39.23 30.55
C THR A 132 37.54 -39.49 31.19
N SER A 133 37.54 -39.57 32.52
CA SER A 133 38.68 -39.82 33.42
C SER A 133 39.39 -41.15 33.20
#